data_AF-A0A1Z3U8E9-F1
#
_entry.id   AF-A0A1Z3U8E9-F1
#
_cell.length_a   1.000
_cell.length_b   1.000
_cell.length_c   1.000
_cell.angle_alpha   90.00
_cell.angle_beta   90.00
_cell.angle_gamma   90.00
#
_symmetry.space_group_name_H-M   'P 1'
#
loop_
_entity.id
_entity.type
_entity.pdbx_description
1 polymer ?
#
loop_
_entity_poly.entity_id
_entity_poly.type
_entity_poly.pdbx_seq_one_letter_code
_entity_poly.pdbx_strand_id
1 'polypeptide(L)'
;MSASYPTRIILAFRSGGVCAFPNCGKHLTYDAQVGDDTYVGEAAHIRGEKPTAARYDASMTDDERDNVRNLIYLCTDHHTIIDKVEADWPTATLLQLKESHEKQVRQAMEEAFADVAFPELQNAVSWVASQAPAPNGSFDLLAPEEKIKKNALSNGSRHIIAAGLTSRATVAEYVEAEAQLDPDFPERLKAGFLEEYYARRKEGHKGDELFELMCAFAQRGLRRQADKTAGIAVLIYLFEICDVFEK
;
A
#
# COMPACT_ATOMS: atom_id res chain seq x y z
N MET A 1 -6.33 1.50 -23.04
CA MET A 1 -5.37 1.99 -22.05
C MET A 1 -5.24 0.94 -20.96
N SER A 2 -4.00 0.69 -20.54
CA SER A 2 -3.72 -0.12 -19.37
C SER A 2 -3.78 0.75 -18.11
N ALA A 3 -4.09 0.15 -16.97
CA ALA A 3 -4.11 0.85 -15.68
C ALA A 3 -2.80 1.61 -15.42
N SER A 4 -2.91 2.83 -14.87
CA SER A 4 -1.75 3.67 -14.56
C SER A 4 -0.81 3.00 -13.58
N TYR A 5 0.46 3.42 -13.56
CA TYR A 5 1.46 2.87 -12.64
C TYR A 5 1.05 2.99 -11.15
N PRO A 6 0.57 4.15 -10.65
CA PRO A 6 0.03 4.26 -9.29
C PRO A 6 -1.13 3.30 -9.01
N THR A 7 -2.06 3.16 -9.96
CA THR A 7 -3.20 2.23 -9.83
C THR A 7 -2.72 0.79 -9.67
N ARG A 8 -1.70 0.37 -10.42
CA ARG A 8 -1.12 -0.97 -10.31
C ARG A 8 -0.44 -1.20 -8.96
N ILE A 9 0.26 -0.19 -8.43
CA ILE A 9 0.86 -0.26 -7.08
C ILE A 9 -0.23 -0.44 -6.02
N ILE A 10 -1.28 0.38 -6.06
CA ILE A 10 -2.37 0.31 -5.09
C ILE A 10 -3.08 -1.05 -5.18
N LEU A 11 -3.31 -1.53 -6.40
CA LEU A 11 -3.94 -2.83 -6.63
C LEU A 11 -3.06 -3.97 -6.08
N ALA A 12 -1.75 -3.91 -6.27
CA ALA A 12 -0.81 -4.87 -5.70
C ALA A 12 -0.81 -4.81 -4.16
N PHE A 13 -0.80 -3.60 -3.57
CA PHE A 13 -0.88 -3.39 -2.13
C PHE A 13 -2.16 -4.00 -1.54
N ARG A 14 -3.33 -3.66 -2.08
CA ARG A 14 -4.64 -4.18 -1.62
C ARG A 14 -4.75 -5.70 -1.77
N SER A 15 -4.07 -6.27 -2.75
CA SER A 15 -4.05 -7.71 -2.99
C SER A 15 -2.95 -8.46 -2.22
N GLY A 16 -2.13 -7.75 -1.43
CA GLY A 16 -0.99 -8.33 -0.71
C GLY A 16 0.11 -8.86 -1.63
N GLY A 17 0.14 -8.41 -2.89
CA GLY A 17 1.00 -8.95 -3.94
C GLY A 17 0.63 -10.38 -4.37
N VAL A 18 -0.56 -10.88 -4.03
CA VAL A 18 -1.00 -12.24 -4.35
C VAL A 18 -2.16 -12.20 -5.34
N CYS A 19 -2.21 -13.17 -6.25
CA CYS A 19 -3.34 -13.35 -7.17
C CYS A 19 -4.66 -13.50 -6.41
N ALA A 20 -5.66 -12.68 -6.75
CA ALA A 20 -6.97 -12.71 -6.11
C ALA A 20 -7.84 -13.91 -6.52
N PHE A 21 -7.38 -14.75 -7.45
CA PHE A 21 -8.15 -15.92 -7.89
C PHE A 21 -8.19 -17.00 -6.79
N PRO A 22 -9.35 -17.64 -6.54
CA PRO A 22 -9.50 -18.62 -5.47
C PRO A 22 -8.47 -19.75 -5.59
N ASN A 23 -7.84 -20.10 -4.47
CA ASN A 23 -6.84 -21.17 -4.37
C ASN A 23 -5.59 -20.99 -5.25
N CYS A 24 -5.37 -19.82 -5.85
CA CYS A 24 -4.19 -19.61 -6.68
C CYS A 24 -2.91 -19.44 -5.84
N GLY A 25 -2.94 -18.53 -4.85
CA GLY A 25 -1.81 -18.28 -3.94
C GLY A 25 -0.51 -17.78 -4.59
N LYS A 26 -0.47 -17.56 -5.92
CA LYS A 26 0.73 -17.07 -6.61
C LYS A 26 1.05 -15.66 -6.16
N HIS A 27 2.27 -15.45 -5.67
CA HIS A 27 2.86 -14.12 -5.54
C HIS A 27 3.14 -13.54 -6.92
N LEU A 28 2.79 -12.27 -7.12
CA LEU A 28 2.84 -11.56 -8.39
C LEU A 28 3.91 -10.46 -8.38
N THR A 29 4.94 -10.69 -7.59
CA THR A 29 6.20 -9.96 -7.61
C THR A 29 7.29 -10.93 -8.07
N TYR A 30 8.10 -10.50 -9.03
CA TYR A 30 9.32 -11.17 -9.42
C TYR A 30 10.48 -10.60 -8.62
N ASP A 31 11.12 -11.46 -7.84
CA ASP A 31 12.27 -11.12 -7.01
C ASP A 31 13.52 -11.08 -7.88
N ALA A 32 14.03 -9.88 -8.16
CA ALA A 32 15.18 -9.72 -9.01
C ALA A 32 16.45 -10.23 -8.30
N GLN A 33 17.33 -10.91 -9.06
CA GLN A 33 18.65 -11.29 -8.55
C GLN A 33 19.60 -10.09 -8.51
N VAL A 34 19.38 -9.11 -9.39
CA VAL A 34 20.13 -7.86 -9.51
C VAL A 34 19.15 -6.76 -9.87
N GLY A 35 19.20 -5.63 -9.16
CA GLY A 35 18.29 -4.51 -9.36
C GLY A 35 16.99 -4.64 -8.57
N ASP A 36 15.97 -3.91 -9.00
CA ASP A 36 14.69 -3.80 -8.28
C ASP A 36 13.73 -4.94 -8.64
N ASP A 37 12.96 -5.38 -7.65
CA ASP A 37 11.85 -6.30 -7.84
C ASP A 37 10.79 -5.70 -8.79
N THR A 38 10.04 -6.56 -9.48
CA THR A 38 9.04 -6.12 -10.47
C THR A 38 7.70 -6.78 -10.26
N TYR A 39 6.63 -6.00 -10.34
CA TYR A 39 5.27 -6.55 -10.36
C TYR A 39 4.98 -7.25 -11.70
N VAL A 40 4.71 -8.55 -11.62
CA VAL A 40 4.32 -9.40 -12.76
C VAL A 40 2.82 -9.66 -12.82
N GLY A 41 2.06 -9.12 -11.85
CA GLY A 41 0.61 -9.20 -11.84
C GLY A 41 -0.07 -8.23 -12.82
N GLU A 42 -1.23 -8.65 -13.29
CA GLU A 42 -2.10 -7.91 -14.20
C GLU A 42 -3.19 -7.17 -13.42
N ALA A 43 -3.50 -5.96 -13.89
CA ALA A 43 -4.67 -5.21 -13.43
C ALA A 43 -5.84 -5.55 -14.36
N ALA A 44 -6.58 -6.62 -14.02
CA ALA A 44 -7.65 -7.13 -14.88
C ALA A 44 -8.92 -6.30 -14.72
N HIS A 45 -9.52 -5.88 -15.83
CA HIS A 45 -10.79 -5.16 -15.82
C HIS A 45 -11.96 -6.08 -15.43
N ILE A 46 -12.69 -5.70 -14.38
CA ILE A 46 -13.93 -6.37 -13.97
C ILE A 46 -15.03 -6.08 -15.01
N ARG A 47 -15.21 -4.81 -15.38
CA ARG A 47 -15.96 -4.41 -16.59
C ARG A 47 -14.96 -3.98 -17.66
N GLY A 48 -15.04 -4.61 -18.83
CA GLY A 48 -14.03 -4.51 -19.87
C GLY A 48 -13.73 -3.10 -20.36
N GLU A 49 -12.50 -2.94 -20.86
CA GLU A 49 -11.92 -1.67 -21.31
C GLU A 49 -12.57 -1.08 -22.57
N LYS A 50 -13.04 -1.95 -23.49
CA LYS A 50 -13.52 -1.56 -24.83
C LYS A 50 -14.75 -2.36 -25.27
N PRO A 51 -15.53 -1.90 -26.27
CA PRO A 51 -16.79 -2.55 -26.68
C PRO A 51 -16.72 -4.05 -27.00
N THR A 52 -15.54 -4.56 -27.37
CA THR A 52 -15.32 -5.97 -27.70
C THR A 52 -14.73 -6.79 -26.54
N ALA A 53 -14.48 -6.18 -25.39
CA ALA A 53 -13.97 -6.85 -24.20
C ALA A 53 -15.12 -7.46 -23.37
N ALA A 54 -14.78 -8.47 -22.57
CA ALA A 54 -15.72 -9.13 -21.68
C ALA A 54 -16.35 -8.13 -20.71
N ARG A 55 -17.67 -8.24 -20.50
CA ARG A 55 -18.43 -7.43 -19.55
C ARG A 55 -18.34 -5.91 -19.81
N TYR A 56 -18.13 -5.49 -21.06
CA TYR A 56 -18.08 -4.08 -21.39
C TYR A 56 -19.39 -3.37 -21.03
N ASP A 57 -19.28 -2.30 -20.26
CA ASP A 57 -20.40 -1.42 -19.92
C ASP A 57 -20.24 -0.09 -20.64
N ALA A 58 -21.12 0.23 -21.59
CA ALA A 58 -21.06 1.46 -22.39
C ALA A 58 -21.34 2.74 -21.59
N SER A 59 -21.90 2.63 -20.38
CA SER A 59 -22.22 3.77 -19.52
C SER A 59 -21.01 4.31 -18.74
N MET A 60 -19.93 3.54 -18.65
CA MET A 60 -18.72 3.94 -17.94
C MET A 60 -17.85 4.89 -18.77
N THR A 61 -17.35 5.91 -18.08
CA THR A 61 -16.25 6.78 -18.56
C THR A 61 -14.90 6.04 -18.53
N ASP A 62 -13.90 6.55 -19.24
CA ASP A 62 -12.56 5.96 -19.25
C ASP A 62 -11.91 5.98 -17.85
N ASP A 63 -12.11 7.06 -17.08
CA ASP A 63 -11.64 7.17 -15.70
C ASP A 63 -12.26 6.11 -14.78
N GLU A 64 -13.55 5.79 -14.97
CA GLU A 64 -14.21 4.73 -14.21
C GLU A 64 -13.72 3.34 -14.61
N ARG A 65 -13.36 3.13 -15.89
CA ARG A 65 -12.85 1.85 -16.38
C ARG A 65 -11.51 1.52 -15.76
N ASP A 66 -10.59 2.49 -15.75
CA ASP A 66 -9.24 2.31 -15.25
C ASP A 66 -9.11 2.57 -13.75
N ASN A 67 -10.22 2.87 -13.06
CA ASN A 67 -10.26 3.03 -11.62
C ASN A 67 -9.93 1.72 -10.89
N VAL A 68 -9.14 1.79 -9.82
CA VAL A 68 -8.79 0.64 -8.96
C VAL A 68 -10.00 -0.16 -8.46
N ARG A 69 -11.18 0.48 -8.36
CA ARG A 69 -12.45 -0.19 -7.96
C ARG A 69 -13.00 -1.12 -9.03
N ASN A 70 -12.67 -0.91 -10.31
CA ASN A 70 -13.05 -1.75 -11.43
C ASN A 70 -11.94 -2.74 -11.84
N LEU A 71 -10.83 -2.80 -11.09
CA LEU A 71 -9.69 -3.66 -11.41
C LEU A 71 -9.50 -4.75 -10.36
N ILE A 72 -9.10 -5.96 -10.76
CA ILE A 72 -8.74 -7.06 -9.86
C ILE A 72 -7.33 -7.56 -10.18
N TYR A 73 -6.53 -7.86 -9.14
CA TYR A 73 -5.13 -8.26 -9.31
C TYR A 73 -5.02 -9.76 -9.60
N LEU A 74 -4.54 -10.14 -10.78
CA LEU A 74 -4.49 -11.54 -11.21
C LEU A 74 -3.16 -11.90 -11.85
N CYS A 75 -2.77 -13.17 -11.80
CA CYS A 75 -1.72 -13.68 -12.66
C CYS A 75 -2.22 -13.78 -14.12
N THR A 76 -1.30 -13.84 -15.07
CA THR A 76 -1.62 -13.90 -16.51
C THR A 76 -2.59 -15.03 -16.87
N ASP A 77 -2.44 -16.22 -16.27
CA ASP A 77 -3.35 -17.35 -16.48
C ASP A 77 -4.79 -17.01 -16.09
N HIS A 78 -5.00 -16.51 -14.87
CA HIS A 78 -6.33 -16.22 -14.35
C HIS A 78 -6.94 -14.98 -14.98
N HIS A 79 -6.13 -13.98 -15.33
CA HIS A 79 -6.56 -12.87 -16.18
C HIS A 79 -7.15 -13.40 -17.50
N THR A 80 -6.44 -14.31 -18.17
CA THR A 80 -6.90 -14.93 -19.42
C THR A 80 -8.20 -15.71 -19.22
N ILE A 81 -8.33 -16.47 -18.13
CA ILE A 81 -9.53 -17.25 -17.82
C ILE A 81 -10.76 -16.34 -17.68
N ILE A 82 -10.68 -15.29 -16.86
CA ILE A 82 -11.85 -14.44 -16.60
C ILE A 82 -12.30 -13.68 -17.85
N ASP A 83 -11.38 -13.38 -18.77
CA ASP A 83 -11.69 -12.67 -20.02
C ASP A 83 -12.23 -13.59 -21.11
N LYS A 84 -11.74 -14.84 -21.19
CA LYS A 84 -12.14 -15.78 -22.24
C LYS A 84 -13.40 -16.56 -21.90
N VAL A 85 -13.74 -16.68 -20.63
CA VAL A 85 -14.90 -17.46 -20.16
C VAL A 85 -15.87 -16.54 -19.40
N GLU A 86 -16.32 -15.47 -20.07
CA GLU A 86 -17.17 -14.43 -19.46
C GLU A 86 -18.41 -14.98 -18.75
N ALA A 87 -19.04 -16.02 -19.29
CA ALA A 87 -20.25 -16.63 -18.71
C ALA A 87 -20.03 -17.19 -17.29
N ASP A 88 -18.82 -17.67 -16.99
CA ASP A 88 -18.46 -18.21 -15.67
C ASP A 88 -18.06 -17.10 -14.70
N TRP A 89 -17.68 -15.93 -15.23
CA TRP A 89 -17.13 -14.81 -14.48
C TRP A 89 -17.92 -13.53 -14.73
N PRO A 90 -19.22 -13.47 -14.35
CA PRO A 90 -19.99 -12.26 -14.46
C PRO A 90 -19.45 -11.17 -13.52
N THR A 91 -19.74 -9.90 -13.84
CA THR A 91 -19.28 -8.72 -13.09
C THR A 91 -19.50 -8.83 -11.58
N ALA A 92 -20.67 -9.32 -11.15
CA ALA A 92 -20.99 -9.47 -9.73
C ALA A 92 -20.05 -10.45 -9.01
N THR A 93 -19.70 -11.58 -9.65
CA THR A 93 -18.78 -12.57 -9.09
C THR A 93 -17.37 -11.98 -8.94
N LEU A 94 -16.88 -11.24 -9.92
CA LEU A 94 -15.55 -10.63 -9.86
C LEU A 94 -15.47 -9.51 -8.82
N LEU A 95 -16.53 -8.71 -8.66
CA LEU A 95 -16.61 -7.70 -7.59
C LEU A 95 -16.56 -8.37 -6.21
N GLN A 96 -17.35 -9.43 -6.01
CA GLN A 96 -17.35 -10.19 -4.75
C GLN A 96 -15.99 -10.84 -4.48
N LEU A 97 -15.35 -11.38 -5.51
CA LEU A 97 -14.02 -11.99 -5.41
C LEU A 97 -12.97 -10.96 -4.95
N LYS A 98 -12.93 -9.80 -5.63
CA LYS A 98 -12.04 -8.69 -5.26
C LYS A 98 -12.26 -8.29 -3.81
N GLU A 99 -13.50 -7.99 -3.44
CA GLU A 99 -13.83 -7.52 -2.09
C GLU A 99 -13.44 -8.55 -1.00
N SER A 100 -13.70 -9.83 -1.24
CA SER A 100 -13.37 -10.90 -0.31
C SER A 100 -11.85 -11.05 -0.14
N HIS A 101 -11.10 -11.03 -1.25
CA HIS A 101 -9.65 -11.14 -1.23
C HIS A 101 -9.00 -9.95 -0.53
N GLU A 102 -9.35 -8.71 -0.91
CA GLU A 102 -8.80 -7.50 -0.29
C GLU A 102 -9.14 -7.41 1.20
N LYS A 103 -10.32 -7.89 1.60
CA LYS A 103 -10.68 -7.98 3.03
C LYS A 103 -9.80 -8.96 3.78
N GLN A 104 -9.53 -10.15 3.24
CA GLN A 104 -8.66 -11.14 3.86
C GLN A 104 -7.23 -10.62 4.00
N VAL A 105 -6.69 -9.99 2.96
CA VAL A 105 -5.37 -9.35 2.99
C VAL A 105 -5.31 -8.28 4.07
N ARG A 106 -6.32 -7.41 4.14
CA ARG A 106 -6.38 -6.36 5.16
C ARG A 106 -6.44 -6.95 6.57
N GLN A 107 -7.25 -7.97 6.81
CA GLN A 107 -7.34 -8.62 8.13
C GLN A 107 -6.01 -9.27 8.54
N ALA A 108 -5.35 -9.99 7.64
CA ALA A 108 -4.05 -10.59 7.92
C ALA A 108 -2.98 -9.53 8.23
N MET A 109 -3.02 -8.39 7.54
CA MET A 109 -2.15 -7.24 7.84
C MET A 109 -2.46 -6.61 9.20
N GLU A 110 -3.75 -6.43 9.52
CA GLU A 110 -4.20 -5.89 10.81
C GLU A 110 -3.74 -6.77 11.98
N GLU A 111 -3.86 -8.10 11.86
CA GLU A 111 -3.41 -9.07 12.86
C GLU A 111 -1.88 -9.03 13.04
N ALA A 112 -1.13 -8.90 11.95
CA ALA A 112 0.33 -8.89 11.96
C ALA A 112 0.95 -7.68 12.69
N PHE A 113 0.20 -6.59 12.93
CA PHE A 113 0.71 -5.45 13.70
C PHE A 113 1.03 -5.81 15.15
N ALA A 114 0.29 -6.76 15.74
CA ALA A 114 0.51 -7.20 17.11
C ALA A 114 1.87 -7.89 17.30
N ASP A 115 2.45 -8.43 16.22
CA ASP A 115 3.70 -9.20 16.23
C ASP A 115 4.92 -8.36 15.81
N VAL A 116 4.76 -7.05 15.57
CA VAL A 116 5.86 -6.17 15.19
C VAL A 116 6.89 -6.08 16.32
N ALA A 117 8.15 -6.38 16.00
CA ALA A 117 9.27 -6.36 16.94
C ALA A 117 10.52 -5.72 16.31
N PHE A 118 11.57 -5.54 17.13
CA PHE A 118 12.81 -4.85 16.74
C PHE A 118 13.50 -5.44 15.50
N PRO A 119 13.63 -6.77 15.31
CA PRO A 119 14.27 -7.32 14.11
C PRO A 119 13.54 -6.94 12.82
N GLU A 120 12.22 -7.00 12.82
CA GLU A 120 11.37 -6.62 11.68
C GLU A 120 11.46 -5.12 11.40
N LEU A 121 11.48 -4.28 12.45
CA LEU A 121 11.66 -2.84 12.32
C LEU A 121 13.02 -2.50 11.72
N GLN A 122 14.09 -3.15 12.19
CA GLN A 122 15.44 -2.98 11.66
C GLN A 122 15.53 -3.30 10.17
N ASN A 123 14.92 -4.40 9.74
CA ASN A 123 14.88 -4.75 8.32
C ASN A 123 14.09 -3.72 7.51
N ALA A 124 12.91 -3.31 8.03
CA ALA A 124 11.99 -2.41 7.35
C ALA A 124 12.57 -1.01 7.10
N VAL A 125 13.42 -0.52 8.00
CA VAL A 125 14.03 0.82 7.92
C VAL A 125 15.50 0.80 7.50
N SER A 126 16.03 -0.34 7.05
CA SER A 126 17.44 -0.49 6.65
C SER A 126 17.89 0.51 5.57
N TRP A 127 16.96 0.97 4.72
CA TRP A 127 17.23 1.99 3.70
C TRP A 127 17.59 3.36 4.29
N VAL A 128 17.17 3.67 5.52
CA VAL A 128 17.39 4.97 6.19
C VAL A 128 18.86 5.33 6.32
N ALA A 129 19.75 4.33 6.40
CA ALA A 129 21.20 4.55 6.45
C ALA A 129 21.77 5.27 5.21
N SER A 130 21.05 5.24 4.08
CA SER A 130 21.44 5.90 2.82
C SER A 130 20.81 7.27 2.62
N GLN A 131 19.91 7.70 3.51
CA GLN A 131 19.17 8.96 3.37
C GLN A 131 19.93 10.14 3.98
N ALA A 132 19.77 11.35 3.44
CA ALA A 132 20.26 12.56 4.11
C ALA A 132 19.23 13.04 5.17
N PRO A 133 19.66 13.53 6.35
CA PRO A 133 18.74 14.03 7.36
C PRO A 133 17.97 15.27 6.84
N ALA A 134 16.69 15.38 7.22
CA ALA A 134 15.90 16.55 6.87
C ALA A 134 16.38 17.78 7.66
N PRO A 135 16.49 18.97 7.03
CA PRO A 135 16.72 20.19 7.77
C PRO A 135 15.47 20.54 8.60
N ASN A 136 15.55 20.34 9.92
CA ASN A 136 14.58 20.75 10.96
C ASN A 136 13.12 20.85 10.51
N GLY A 137 12.41 19.72 10.53
CA GLY A 137 10.95 19.70 10.49
C GLY A 137 10.38 19.66 11.90
N SER A 138 9.56 20.63 12.29
CA SER A 138 8.86 20.65 13.59
C SER A 138 8.13 19.33 13.87
N PHE A 139 8.25 18.80 15.09
CA PHE A 139 7.36 17.77 15.66
C PHE A 139 6.25 18.50 16.43
N ASP A 140 5.44 19.29 15.72
CA ASP A 140 4.19 19.75 16.32
C ASP A 140 3.22 18.56 16.36
N LEU A 141 2.44 18.50 17.45
CA LEU A 141 1.52 17.41 17.77
C LEU A 141 0.09 17.82 17.38
N LEU A 142 -0.38 17.41 16.20
CA LEU A 142 -1.81 17.31 15.93
C LEU A 142 -2.32 15.88 16.21
N ALA A 143 -3.49 15.79 16.85
CA ALA A 143 -4.12 14.52 17.19
C ALA A 143 -4.48 13.70 15.93
N PRO A 144 -4.30 12.37 15.92
CA PRO A 144 -4.57 11.50 14.76
C PRO A 144 -5.95 11.67 14.12
N GLU A 145 -6.99 11.94 14.91
CA GLU A 145 -8.36 12.09 14.43
C GLU A 145 -8.53 13.32 13.53
N GLU A 146 -7.84 14.42 13.82
CA GLU A 146 -7.87 15.62 12.99
C GLU A 146 -7.12 15.38 11.66
N LYS A 147 -6.04 14.59 11.69
CA LYS A 147 -5.28 14.16 10.49
C LYS A 147 -6.13 13.31 9.55
N ILE A 148 -6.84 12.33 10.11
CA ILE A 148 -7.74 11.43 9.37
C ILE A 148 -8.84 12.23 8.65
N LYS A 149 -9.43 13.20 9.34
CA LYS A 149 -10.50 14.04 8.78
C LYS A 149 -9.98 14.97 7.68
N LYS A 150 -8.82 15.60 7.91
CA LYS A 150 -8.22 16.57 6.97
C LYS A 150 -7.74 15.92 5.67
N ASN A 151 -7.27 14.67 5.74
CA ASN A 151 -6.87 13.91 4.57
C ASN A 151 -8.04 13.20 3.85
N ALA A 152 -9.29 13.35 4.31
CA ALA A 152 -10.46 12.69 3.73
C ALA A 152 -10.29 11.15 3.58
N LEU A 153 -9.59 10.53 4.54
CA LEU A 153 -9.33 9.09 4.53
C LEU A 153 -10.63 8.30 4.77
N SER A 154 -10.87 7.29 3.95
CA SER A 154 -12.01 6.38 4.11
C SER A 154 -11.82 5.44 5.30
N ASN A 155 -12.88 4.68 5.61
CA ASN A 155 -12.85 3.69 6.68
C ASN A 155 -11.74 2.63 6.48
N GLY A 156 -11.37 2.31 5.23
CA GLY A 156 -10.29 1.36 4.95
C GLY A 156 -8.95 1.82 5.52
N SER A 157 -8.50 3.01 5.13
CA SER A 157 -7.28 3.63 5.63
C SER A 157 -7.32 3.86 7.14
N ARG A 158 -8.48 4.22 7.70
CA ARG A 158 -8.67 4.38 9.16
C ARG A 158 -8.44 3.09 9.93
N HIS A 159 -8.93 1.96 9.43
CA HIS A 159 -8.71 0.67 10.08
C HIS A 159 -7.23 0.27 10.09
N ILE A 160 -6.52 0.50 8.98
CA ILE A 160 -5.07 0.25 8.91
C ILE A 160 -4.32 1.13 9.92
N ILE A 161 -4.64 2.43 9.98
CA ILE A 161 -4.04 3.36 10.95
C ILE A 161 -4.32 2.90 12.38
N ALA A 162 -5.58 2.59 12.72
CA ALA A 162 -5.95 2.14 14.05
C ALA A 162 -5.24 0.84 14.46
N ALA A 163 -5.13 -0.12 13.52
CA ALA A 163 -4.41 -1.37 13.76
C ALA A 163 -2.90 -1.12 13.94
N GLY A 164 -2.26 -0.30 13.10
CA GLY A 164 -0.84 -0.01 13.25
C GLY A 164 -0.48 0.80 14.50
N LEU A 165 -1.40 1.60 15.02
CA LEU A 165 -1.22 2.28 16.31
C LEU A 165 -1.13 1.29 17.49
N THR A 166 -1.54 0.03 17.33
CA THR A 166 -1.30 -0.99 18.36
C THR A 166 0.19 -1.30 18.56
N SER A 167 1.01 -1.12 17.52
CA SER A 167 2.48 -1.29 17.57
C SER A 167 3.22 -0.01 17.97
N ARG A 168 2.50 1.09 18.23
CA ARG A 168 3.09 2.43 18.45
C ARG A 168 4.18 2.43 19.51
N ALA A 169 3.94 1.81 20.66
CA ALA A 169 4.91 1.77 21.76
C ALA A 169 6.22 1.11 21.33
N THR A 170 6.14 -0.04 20.66
CA THR A 170 7.31 -0.77 20.15
C THR A 170 8.08 0.02 19.10
N VAL A 171 7.37 0.70 18.18
CA VAL A 171 8.02 1.56 17.18
C VAL A 171 8.72 2.74 17.83
N ALA A 172 8.08 3.39 18.82
CA ALA A 172 8.67 4.50 19.55
C ALA A 172 9.93 4.08 20.32
N GLU A 173 9.87 2.96 21.04
CA GLU A 173 11.02 2.39 21.76
C GLU A 173 12.18 2.05 20.81
N TYR A 174 11.88 1.49 19.64
CA TYR A 174 12.89 1.21 18.62
C TYR A 174 13.55 2.49 18.10
N VAL A 175 12.75 3.50 17.72
CA VAL A 175 13.28 4.78 17.21
C VAL A 175 14.11 5.50 18.27
N GLU A 176 13.69 5.47 19.54
CA GLU A 176 14.46 6.02 20.66
C GLU A 176 15.79 5.28 20.85
N ALA A 177 15.77 3.95 20.80
CA ALA A 177 16.99 3.14 20.91
C ALA A 177 17.99 3.43 19.79
N GLU A 178 17.53 3.52 18.54
CA GLU A 178 18.38 3.88 17.40
C GLU A 178 18.91 5.32 17.53
N ALA A 179 18.10 6.27 18.03
CA ALA A 179 18.51 7.65 18.23
C ALA A 179 19.64 7.82 19.28
N GLN A 180 19.74 6.91 20.25
CA GLN A 180 20.86 6.90 21.20
C GLN A 180 22.19 6.49 20.52
N LEU A 181 22.13 5.70 19.45
CA LEU A 181 23.31 5.25 18.70
C LEU A 181 23.66 6.25 17.57
N ASP A 182 22.63 6.80 16.93
CA ASP A 182 22.74 7.74 15.82
C ASP A 182 21.68 8.86 15.98
N PRO A 183 22.07 10.03 16.51
CA PRO A 183 21.15 11.13 16.77
C PRO A 183 20.39 11.64 15.53
N ASP A 184 20.93 11.42 14.33
CA ASP A 184 20.33 11.86 13.07
C ASP A 184 19.36 10.82 12.49
N PHE A 185 19.26 9.62 13.09
CA PHE A 185 18.41 8.54 12.61
C PHE A 185 16.93 8.95 12.46
N PRO A 186 16.27 9.57 13.48
CA PRO A 186 14.86 9.96 13.35
C PRO A 186 14.62 10.97 12.21
N GLU A 187 15.54 11.91 12.00
CA GLU A 187 15.44 12.91 10.94
C GLU A 187 15.64 12.31 9.55
N ARG A 188 16.54 11.32 9.39
CA ARG A 188 16.68 10.58 8.13
C ARG A 188 15.45 9.73 7.83
N LEU A 189 14.92 9.05 8.85
CA LEU A 189 13.72 8.23 8.73
C LEU A 189 12.54 9.09 8.26
N LYS A 190 12.32 10.23 8.92
CA LYS A 190 11.32 11.22 8.53
C LYS A 190 11.57 11.75 7.11
N ALA A 191 12.81 12.12 6.79
CA ALA A 191 13.17 12.67 5.48
C ALA A 191 12.75 11.78 4.32
N GLY A 192 13.05 10.47 4.38
CA GLY A 192 12.73 9.56 3.29
C GLY A 192 11.22 9.40 3.04
N PHE A 193 10.42 9.33 4.11
CA PHE A 193 8.96 9.31 3.98
C PHE A 193 8.38 10.63 3.49
N LEU A 194 8.95 11.77 3.91
CA LEU A 194 8.50 13.09 3.45
C LEU A 194 8.85 13.33 1.98
N GLU A 195 10.02 12.89 1.53
CA GLU A 195 10.43 12.96 0.13
C GLU A 195 9.41 12.25 -0.77
N GLU A 196 9.05 11.01 -0.43
CA GLU A 196 8.03 10.25 -1.16
C GLU A 196 6.65 10.92 -1.08
N TYR A 197 6.22 11.35 0.11
CA TYR A 197 4.93 12.03 0.30
C TYR A 197 4.79 13.25 -0.60
N TYR A 198 5.81 14.12 -0.63
CA TYR A 198 5.78 15.32 -1.46
C TYR A 198 5.88 15.01 -2.95
N ALA A 199 6.62 13.98 -3.35
CA ALA A 199 6.66 13.53 -4.73
C ALA A 199 5.25 13.11 -5.20
N ARG A 200 4.53 12.30 -4.41
CA ARG A 200 3.16 11.88 -4.73
C ARG A 200 2.14 13.01 -4.69
N ARG A 201 2.27 13.96 -3.75
CA ARG A 201 1.43 15.17 -3.73
C ARG A 201 1.63 16.04 -4.97
N LYS A 202 2.86 16.16 -5.47
CA LYS A 202 3.19 16.90 -6.69
C LYS A 202 2.60 16.25 -7.94
N GLU A 203 2.46 14.92 -7.93
CA GLU A 203 1.74 14.15 -8.96
C GLU A 203 0.20 14.28 -8.85
N GLY A 204 -0.31 14.91 -7.78
CA GLY A 204 -1.73 15.19 -7.57
C GLY A 204 -2.47 14.17 -6.70
N HIS A 205 -1.78 13.15 -6.20
CA HIS A 205 -2.37 12.11 -5.34
C HIS A 205 -2.76 12.67 -3.98
N LYS A 206 -3.89 12.20 -3.43
CA LYS A 206 -4.44 12.66 -2.15
C LYS A 206 -5.34 11.60 -1.51
N GLY A 207 -5.65 11.78 -0.23
CA GLY A 207 -6.51 10.89 0.54
C GLY A 207 -6.04 9.45 0.52
N ASP A 208 -6.96 8.50 0.33
CA ASP A 208 -6.65 7.07 0.36
C ASP A 208 -5.58 6.68 -0.65
N GLU A 209 -5.64 7.23 -1.86
CA GLU A 209 -4.68 6.91 -2.92
C GLU A 209 -3.25 7.23 -2.48
N LEU A 210 -3.05 8.42 -1.90
CA LEU A 210 -1.76 8.83 -1.37
C LEU A 210 -1.33 7.95 -0.19
N PHE A 211 -2.23 7.67 0.75
CA PHE A 211 -1.92 6.83 1.91
C PHE A 211 -1.52 5.41 1.49
N GLU A 212 -2.21 4.82 0.53
CA GLU A 212 -1.92 3.48 0.02
C GLU A 212 -0.59 3.45 -0.75
N LEU A 213 -0.26 4.51 -1.51
CA LEU A 213 1.06 4.65 -2.13
C LEU A 213 2.17 4.76 -1.08
N MET A 214 1.95 5.51 0.00
CA MET A 214 2.90 5.58 1.12
C MET A 214 3.07 4.23 1.81
N CYS A 215 1.99 3.46 2.00
CA CYS A 215 2.05 2.10 2.54
C CYS A 215 2.86 1.17 1.62
N ALA A 216 2.67 1.27 0.30
CA ALA A 216 3.45 0.50 -0.66
C ALA A 216 4.94 0.88 -0.63
N PHE A 217 5.26 2.18 -0.47
CA PHE A 217 6.63 2.65 -0.29
C PHE A 217 7.27 2.07 0.99
N ALA A 218 6.55 2.07 2.11
CA ALA A 218 6.98 1.48 3.38
C ALA A 218 7.31 -0.03 3.27
N GLN A 219 6.78 -0.72 2.27
CA GLN A 219 6.98 -2.15 2.05
C GLN A 219 8.06 -2.47 1.00
N ARG A 220 8.65 -1.45 0.35
CA ARG A 220 9.51 -1.63 -0.82
C ARG A 220 10.77 -2.45 -0.47
N GLY A 221 11.03 -3.48 -1.27
CA GLY A 221 12.19 -4.38 -1.09
C GLY A 221 12.05 -5.38 0.06
N LEU A 222 10.93 -5.34 0.80
CA LEU A 222 10.68 -6.26 1.90
C LEU A 222 9.99 -7.51 1.39
N ARG A 223 10.49 -8.68 1.82
CA ARG A 223 10.00 -9.98 1.36
C ARG A 223 9.04 -10.62 2.35
N ARG A 224 9.44 -10.70 3.63
CA ARG A 224 8.61 -11.30 4.67
C ARG A 224 7.44 -10.39 5.00
N GLN A 225 6.28 -10.98 5.26
CA GLN A 225 5.09 -10.22 5.62
C GLN A 225 5.30 -9.44 6.92
N ALA A 226 6.05 -9.97 7.88
CA ALA A 226 6.35 -9.30 9.13
C ALA A 226 7.18 -8.00 8.92
N ASP A 227 8.19 -8.04 8.05
CA ASP A 227 8.98 -6.84 7.70
C ASP A 227 8.09 -5.80 7.00
N LYS A 228 7.25 -6.24 6.06
CA LYS A 228 6.28 -5.38 5.36
C LYS A 228 5.33 -4.67 6.33
N THR A 229 4.80 -5.40 7.31
CA THR A 229 3.92 -4.82 8.34
C THR A 229 4.68 -3.84 9.24
N ALA A 230 5.92 -4.17 9.63
CA ALA A 230 6.76 -3.28 10.42
C ALA A 230 7.05 -1.95 9.70
N GLY A 231 7.28 -1.98 8.38
CA GLY A 231 7.43 -0.76 7.58
C GLY A 231 6.18 0.13 7.63
N ILE A 232 4.99 -0.46 7.53
CA ILE A 232 3.73 0.30 7.67
C ILE A 232 3.56 0.83 9.10
N ALA A 233 3.94 0.06 10.12
CA ALA A 233 3.88 0.51 11.51
C ALA A 233 4.74 1.76 11.73
N VAL A 234 5.92 1.81 11.11
CA VAL A 234 6.79 3.00 11.11
C VAL A 234 6.14 4.18 10.40
N LEU A 235 5.55 3.97 9.23
CA LEU A 235 4.81 5.03 8.52
C LEU A 235 3.66 5.59 9.39
N ILE A 236 2.88 4.72 10.05
CA ILE A 236 1.77 5.13 10.91
C ILE A 236 2.25 5.90 12.13
N TYR A 237 3.33 5.44 12.76
CA TYR A 237 3.97 6.17 13.85
C TYR A 237 4.39 7.59 13.42
N LEU A 238 5.03 7.72 12.25
CA LEU A 238 5.39 9.02 11.69
C LEU A 238 4.16 9.87 11.35
N PHE A 239 3.10 9.25 10.82
CA PHE A 239 1.84 9.93 10.52
C PHE A 239 1.21 10.53 11.78
N GLU A 240 1.27 9.83 12.92
CA GLU A 240 0.82 10.33 14.21
C GLU A 240 1.64 11.52 14.68
N ILE A 241 2.97 11.44 14.66
CA ILE A 241 3.84 12.44 15.30
C ILE A 241 4.27 13.60 14.39
N CYS A 242 4.05 13.51 13.07
CA CYS A 242 4.44 14.55 12.12
C CYS A 242 3.23 15.25 11.50
N ASP A 243 3.13 16.57 11.67
CA ASP A 243 2.05 17.38 11.10
C ASP A 243 2.17 17.63 9.59
N VAL A 244 3.30 17.21 9.00
CA VAL A 244 3.58 17.40 7.58
C VAL A 244 2.69 16.55 6.68
N PHE A 245 2.23 15.39 7.16
CA PHE A 245 1.29 14.53 6.44
C PHE A 245 -0.12 15.14 6.28
N GLU A 246 -0.29 16.41 6.64
CA GLU A 246 -1.54 17.15 6.51
C GLU A 246 -1.55 18.29 5.48
N LYS A 247 -0.38 18.69 4.97
CA LYS A 247 -0.27 19.82 4.02
C LYS A 247 -0.43 19.35 2.59
#